data_AF-B0E4P0-F1
#
_entry.id   AF-B0E4P0-F1
#
_cell.length_a   1.000
_cell.length_b   1.000
_cell.length_c   1.000
_cell.angle_alpha   90.00
_cell.angle_beta   90.00
_cell.angle_gamma   90.00
#
_symmetry.space_group_name_H-M   'P 1'
#
loop_
_entity.id
_entity.type
_entity.pdbx_description
1 polymer ?
#
loop_
_entity_poly.entity_id
_entity_poly.type
_entity_poly.pdbx_seq_one_letter_code
_entity_poly.pdbx_strand_id
1 'polypeptide(L)'
;MSGQCSSHTSSQFDATFVDPNVLDVCSGYKATDVSASRTKFTTTLILAGKPCNVFGNDIQKLSLSVKYETVYRIHCNLPTNM
;
A
#
# COMPACT_ATOMS: atom_id res chain seq x y z
N MET A 1 -22.89 4.11 -28.42
CA MET A 1 -23.08 4.67 -27.06
C MET A 1 -21.71 4.81 -26.43
N SER A 2 -21.01 5.89 -26.75
CA SER A 2 -19.71 6.25 -26.17
C SER A 2 -19.96 7.25 -25.04
N GLY A 3 -19.87 6.81 -23.79
CA GLY A 3 -19.87 7.72 -22.65
C GLY A 3 -18.47 8.27 -22.47
N GLN A 4 -18.27 9.55 -22.79
CA GLN A 4 -17.06 10.29 -22.42
C GLN A 4 -17.20 10.73 -20.96
N CYS A 5 -16.22 10.41 -20.12
CA CYS A 5 -16.10 11.00 -18.79
C CYS A 5 -15.53 12.41 -18.98
N SER A 6 -16.35 13.43 -18.74
CA SER A 6 -15.98 14.84 -18.88
C SER A 6 -14.87 15.20 -17.89
N SER A 7 -13.78 15.75 -18.41
CA SER A 7 -12.71 16.37 -17.65
C SER A 7 -13.29 17.54 -16.85
N HIS A 8 -13.42 17.38 -15.54
CA HIS A 8 -13.71 18.50 -14.66
C HIS A 8 -12.47 19.39 -14.54
N THR A 9 -12.42 20.47 -15.33
CA THR A 9 -11.68 21.68 -14.97
C THR A 9 -12.42 22.34 -13.81
N SER A 10 -12.09 21.96 -12.58
CA SER A 10 -12.47 22.70 -11.38
C SER A 10 -11.21 23.11 -10.64
N SER A 11 -10.94 24.42 -10.65
CA SER A 11 -10.00 25.11 -9.78
C SER A 11 -10.46 24.99 -8.32
N GLN A 12 -10.38 23.79 -7.75
CA GLN A 12 -10.69 23.52 -6.36
C GLN A 12 -9.42 22.96 -5.73
N PHE A 13 -8.65 23.87 -5.13
CA PHE A 13 -7.55 23.56 -4.24
C PHE A 13 -8.12 22.88 -3.00
N ASP A 14 -8.38 21.59 -3.11
CA ASP A 14 -8.52 20.72 -1.95
C ASP A 14 -7.13 20.15 -1.66
N ALA A 15 -6.65 20.31 -0.43
CA ALA A 15 -5.25 20.08 -0.06
C ALA A 15 -4.80 18.60 -0.15
N THR A 16 -5.67 17.71 -0.62
CA THR A 16 -5.48 16.26 -0.60
C THR A 16 -5.98 15.54 -1.86
N PHE A 17 -6.43 16.24 -2.90
CA PHE A 17 -6.82 15.56 -4.14
C PHE A 17 -5.58 15.13 -4.94
N VAL A 18 -5.29 13.84 -4.93
CA VAL A 18 -4.26 13.22 -5.77
C VAL A 18 -4.95 12.48 -6.91
N ASP A 19 -4.54 12.78 -8.15
CA ASP A 19 -5.00 12.04 -9.33
C ASP A 19 -4.71 10.54 -9.14
N PRO A 20 -5.73 9.65 -9.20
CA PRO A 20 -5.54 8.21 -9.07
C PRO A 20 -4.50 7.63 -10.02
N ASN A 21 -4.34 8.21 -11.22
CA ASN A 21 -3.33 7.77 -12.18
C ASN A 21 -1.90 7.95 -11.66
N VAL A 22 -1.67 8.93 -10.79
CA VAL A 22 -0.38 9.16 -10.12
C VAL A 22 -0.11 8.08 -9.05
N LEU A 23 -1.15 7.54 -8.43
CA LEU A 23 -1.03 6.46 -7.43
C LEU A 23 -0.84 5.09 -8.10
N ASP A 24 -1.51 4.85 -9.23
CA ASP A 24 -1.46 3.57 -9.94
C ASP A 24 -0.07 3.25 -10.51
N VAL A 25 0.77 4.27 -10.74
CA VAL A 25 2.16 4.07 -11.18
C VAL A 25 3.12 3.73 -10.04
N CYS A 26 2.66 3.78 -8.78
CA CYS A 26 3.50 3.45 -7.64
C CYS A 26 3.74 1.94 -7.52
N SER A 27 5.03 1.58 -7.55
CA SER A 27 5.48 0.18 -7.57
C SER A 27 5.04 -0.63 -6.35
N GLY A 28 4.69 0.02 -5.23
CA GLY A 28 4.35 -0.64 -3.98
C GLY A 28 5.53 -1.45 -3.40
N TYR A 29 5.21 -2.55 -2.72
CA TYR A 29 6.20 -3.39 -2.02
C TYR A 29 6.19 -4.82 -2.52
N LYS A 30 7.38 -5.44 -2.57
CA LYS A 30 7.58 -6.86 -2.84
C LYS A 30 7.79 -7.60 -1.53
N ALA A 31 7.05 -8.69 -1.34
CA ALA A 31 7.24 -9.60 -0.23
C ALA A 31 8.50 -10.46 -0.43
N THR A 32 9.38 -10.48 0.57
CA THR A 32 10.58 -11.33 0.64
C THR A 32 10.63 -12.06 1.97
N ASP A 33 11.36 -13.17 2.03
CA ASP A 33 11.52 -13.97 3.26
C ASP A 33 10.18 -14.42 3.84
N VAL A 34 9.27 -14.82 2.95
CA VAL A 34 7.91 -15.24 3.30
C VAL A 34 7.96 -16.52 4.13
N SER A 35 7.32 -16.48 5.29
CA SER A 35 7.11 -17.63 6.16
C SER A 35 5.64 -17.72 6.53
N ALA A 36 5.03 -18.87 6.24
CA ALA A 36 3.60 -19.10 6.44
C ALA A 36 3.37 -20.39 7.22
N SER A 37 2.38 -20.37 8.11
CA SER A 37 1.88 -21.52 8.86
C SER A 37 0.37 -21.42 9.00
N ARG A 38 -0.24 -22.43 9.65
CA ARG A 38 -1.70 -22.45 9.85
C ARG A 38 -2.25 -21.26 10.65
N THR A 39 -1.43 -20.64 11.49
CA THR A 39 -1.87 -19.57 12.42
C THR A 39 -1.13 -18.26 12.24
N LYS A 40 -0.10 -18.21 11.38
CA LYS A 40 0.76 -17.05 11.21
C LYS A 40 1.27 -16.91 9.77
N PHE A 41 1.43 -15.67 9.33
CA PHE A 41 2.19 -15.33 8.14
C PHE A 41 3.12 -14.15 8.48
N THR A 42 4.38 -14.23 8.08
CA THR A 42 5.36 -13.15 8.23
C THR A 42 6.14 -12.96 6.95
N THR A 43 6.46 -11.71 6.64
CA THR A 43 7.31 -11.38 5.49
C THR A 43 8.02 -10.06 5.76
N THR A 44 9.16 -9.88 5.10
CA THR A 44 9.72 -8.56 4.88
C THR A 44 9.06 -7.97 3.63
N LEU A 45 8.72 -6.69 3.65
CA LEU A 45 8.24 -5.95 2.49
C LEU A 45 9.33 -4.97 2.06
N ILE A 46 9.85 -5.12 0.85
CA ILE A 46 10.87 -4.25 0.26
C ILE A 46 10.21 -3.40 -0.83
N LEU A 47 10.42 -2.08 -0.82
CA LEU A 47 9.92 -1.19 -1.86
C LEU A 47 10.34 -1.69 -3.26
N ALA A 48 9.37 -1.95 -4.13
CA ALA A 48 9.55 -2.73 -5.36
C ALA A 48 10.09 -1.93 -6.56
N GLY A 49 10.61 -0.73 -6.32
CA GLY A 49 11.04 0.18 -7.37
C GLY A 49 11.52 1.52 -6.81
N LYS A 50 11.43 2.57 -7.63
CA LYS A 50 11.74 3.92 -7.17
C LYS A 50 10.67 4.39 -6.17
N PRO A 51 11.06 5.08 -5.09
CA PRO A 51 10.12 5.77 -4.20
C PRO A 51 9.21 6.71 -5.00
N CYS A 52 7.91 6.61 -4.72
CA CYS A 52 6.89 7.52 -5.21
C CYS A 52 6.88 8.83 -4.42
N ASN A 53 7.04 8.74 -3.09
CA ASN A 53 7.08 9.87 -2.17
C ASN A 53 5.88 10.84 -2.26
N VAL A 54 4.71 10.38 -2.74
CA VAL A 54 3.52 11.23 -2.98
C VAL A 54 3.04 11.89 -1.69
N PHE A 55 3.12 11.18 -0.57
CA PHE A 55 2.69 11.64 0.76
C PHE A 55 3.87 11.83 1.73
N GLY A 56 5.09 12.04 1.21
CA GLY A 56 6.34 12.03 1.97
C GLY A 56 7.14 10.76 1.70
N ASN A 57 8.33 10.64 2.32
CA ASN A 57 9.28 9.58 1.97
C ASN A 57 8.70 8.17 2.18
N ASP A 58 8.79 7.33 1.14
CA ASP A 58 8.46 5.91 1.26
C ASP A 58 9.44 5.20 2.19
N ILE A 59 8.91 4.27 2.99
CA ILE A 59 9.71 3.46 3.90
C ILE A 59 10.38 2.34 3.10
N GLN A 60 11.70 2.23 3.16
CA GLN A 60 12.42 1.29 2.30
C GLN A 60 12.14 -0.19 2.61
N LYS A 61 11.91 -0.50 3.88
CA LYS A 61 11.73 -1.86 4.39
C LYS A 61 10.71 -1.86 5.52
N LEU A 62 9.69 -2.70 5.39
CA LEU A 62 8.68 -2.92 6.42
C LEU A 62 8.69 -4.39 6.83
N SER A 63 8.23 -4.68 8.04
CA SER A 63 7.90 -6.03 8.46
C SER A 63 6.38 -6.18 8.45
N LEU A 64 5.88 -7.28 7.90
CA LEU A 64 4.46 -7.64 7.98
C LEU A 64 4.30 -8.91 8.80
N SER A 65 3.41 -8.86 9.78
CA SER A 65 2.97 -10.01 10.56
C SER A 65 1.45 -10.12 10.51
N VAL A 66 0.96 -11.28 10.11
CA VAL A 66 -0.46 -11.63 10.11
C VAL A 66 -0.66 -12.80 11.07
N LYS A 67 -1.71 -12.73 11.90
CA LYS A 67 -2.15 -13.81 12.79
C LYS A 67 -3.61 -14.16 12.51
N TYR A 68 -3.88 -15.45 12.36
CA TYR A 68 -5.23 -15.98 12.30
C TYR A 68 -5.67 -16.27 13.74
N GLU A 69 -6.33 -15.31 14.37
CA GLU A 69 -6.60 -15.35 15.81
C GLU A 69 -7.85 -16.18 16.11
N THR A 70 -8.87 -16.10 15.26
CA THR A 70 -10.06 -16.96 15.29
C THR A 70 -10.49 -17.28 13.85
N VAL A 71 -11.50 -18.15 13.69
CA VAL A 71 -12.09 -18.45 12.36
C VAL A 71 -12.72 -17.22 11.67
N TYR A 72 -13.00 -16.15 12.42
CA TYR A 72 -13.60 -14.91 11.90
C TYR A 72 -12.72 -13.68 12.08
N ARG A 73 -11.47 -13.83 12.58
CA ARG A 73 -10.60 -12.68 12.90
C ARG A 73 -9.18 -12.90 12.43
N ILE A 74 -8.74 -11.99 11.56
CA ILE A 74 -7.36 -11.88 11.10
C ILE A 74 -6.80 -10.57 11.64
N HIS A 75 -5.63 -10.65 12.29
CA HIS A 75 -4.90 -9.49 12.76
C HIS A 75 -3.71 -9.26 11.82
N CYS A 76 -3.74 -8.15 11.10
CA CYS A 76 -2.66 -7.68 10.24
C CYS A 76 -1.91 -6.54 10.95
N ASN A 77 -0.60 -6.67 11.11
CA ASN A 77 0.23 -5.69 11.79
C ASN A 77 1.51 -5.41 11.00
N LEU A 78 1.85 -4.12 10.91
CA LEU A 78 3.14 -3.61 10.46
C LEU A 78 3.86 -3.02 11.69
N PRO A 79 4.56 -3.85 12.49
CA PRO A 79 5.25 -3.34 13.67
C PRO A 79 6.28 -2.29 13.26
N THR A 80 6.17 -1.10 13.84
CA THR A 80 7.18 -0.05 13.71
C THR A 80 8.41 -0.48 14.49
N ASN A 81 9.45 -0.93 13.77
CA ASN A 81 10.79 -1.01 14.33
C ASN A 81 11.52 0.22 13.79
N MET A 82 11.43 1.34 14.52
CA MET A 82 12.28 2.51 14.28
C MET A 82 13.70 2.18 14.72
#